data_AF-A0A959CUX4-F1
#
_entry.id   AF-A0A959CUX4-F1
#
_cell.length_a   1.000
_cell.length_b   1.000
_cell.length_c   1.000
_cell.angle_alpha   90.00
_cell.angle_beta   90.00
_cell.angle_gamma   90.00
#
_symmetry.space_group_name_H-M   'P 1'
#
loop_
_entity.id
_entity.type
_entity.pdbx_description
1 polymer ?
#
loop_
_entity_poly.entity_id
_entity_poly.type
_entity_poly.pdbx_seq_one_letter_code
_entity_poly.pdbx_strand_id
1 'polypeptide(L)'
;VTEKNGFQWMNPFHPEVQDFIKGLVLEVVRNYDIDGIQGDDRLPALPSNGGYDEYTVNLYQSEHGGRKPPVHYKDYEWVKWRSGKLSSFLAGLVGEVRKEKPGIIISMAPSIYPWSEENYLQDWPEWMDMGLVDLIIPQVYRYDLDAYQREVDKILTRQLHPHDKGRFFPGVLLQVNDYNPSEELLEGFIAYNRQHGIPGEVFFFFEGIRKFEAYFKERYKDRPPFPSLEELAAFNGQN
;
A
#
# COMPACT_ATOMS: atom_id res chain seq x y z
N VAL A 1 -0.78 22.38 -6.48
CA VAL A 1 -0.55 21.29 -7.47
C VAL A 1 0.94 21.08 -7.59
N THR A 2 1.43 19.85 -7.49
CA THR A 2 2.83 19.48 -7.74
C THR A 2 2.89 18.53 -8.94
N GLU A 3 4.04 18.44 -9.59
CA GLU A 3 4.30 17.52 -10.70
C GLU A 3 5.43 16.54 -10.34
N LYS A 4 5.20 15.24 -10.60
CA LYS A 4 6.22 14.19 -10.48
C LYS A 4 5.87 13.04 -11.43
N ASN A 5 6.86 12.52 -12.15
CA ASN A 5 6.70 11.43 -13.13
C ASN A 5 5.65 11.73 -14.23
N GLY A 6 5.49 12.99 -14.62
CA GLY A 6 4.49 13.42 -15.62
C GLY A 6 3.04 13.46 -15.11
N PHE A 7 2.82 13.27 -13.80
CA PHE A 7 1.50 13.39 -13.18
C PHE A 7 1.36 14.72 -12.45
N GLN A 8 0.19 15.35 -12.58
CA GLN A 8 -0.24 16.46 -11.74
C GLN A 8 -1.02 15.92 -10.54
N TRP A 9 -0.70 16.43 -9.35
CA TRP A 9 -1.29 15.97 -8.10
C TRP A 9 -2.21 17.02 -7.51
N MET A 10 -3.45 16.62 -7.22
CA MET A 10 -4.36 17.38 -6.36
C MET A 10 -3.76 17.49 -4.95
N ASN A 11 -4.15 18.51 -4.18
CA ASN A 11 -3.70 18.63 -2.78
C ASN A 11 -4.53 17.69 -1.89
N PRO A 12 -4.00 16.54 -1.42
CA PRO A 12 -4.76 15.59 -0.60
C PRO A 12 -5.00 16.09 0.83
N PHE A 13 -4.42 17.23 1.23
CA PHE A 13 -4.70 17.86 2.52
C PHE A 13 -5.92 18.76 2.47
N HIS A 14 -6.38 19.15 1.27
CA HIS A 14 -7.52 20.03 1.10
C HIS A 14 -8.84 19.28 1.31
N PRO A 15 -9.78 19.76 2.14
CA PRO A 15 -11.02 19.05 2.46
C PRO A 15 -11.85 18.73 1.22
N GLU A 16 -11.96 19.66 0.26
CA GLU A 16 -12.70 19.39 -0.99
C GLU A 16 -12.11 18.23 -1.81
N VAL A 17 -10.79 18.06 -1.83
CA VAL A 17 -10.14 16.94 -2.52
C VAL A 17 -10.39 15.65 -1.76
N GLN A 18 -10.31 15.70 -0.42
CA GLN A 18 -10.63 14.55 0.44
C GLN A 18 -12.09 14.11 0.26
N ASP A 19 -13.03 15.05 0.25
CA ASP A 19 -14.45 14.78 0.05
C ASP A 19 -14.74 14.24 -1.36
N PHE A 20 -14.06 14.77 -2.38
CA PHE A 20 -14.16 14.25 -3.74
C PHE A 20 -13.71 12.79 -3.83
N ILE A 21 -12.50 12.47 -3.36
CA ILE A 21 -11.95 11.11 -3.40
C ILE A 21 -12.80 10.15 -2.56
N LYS A 22 -13.20 10.56 -1.36
CA LYS A 22 -14.11 9.79 -0.50
C LYS A 22 -15.44 9.53 -1.18
N GLY A 23 -16.00 10.53 -1.87
CA GLY A 23 -17.23 10.41 -2.64
C GLY A 23 -17.14 9.33 -3.72
N LEU A 24 -16.05 9.31 -4.50
CA LEU A 24 -15.81 8.29 -5.53
C LEU A 24 -15.73 6.87 -4.93
N VAL A 25 -15.00 6.70 -3.83
CA VAL A 25 -14.88 5.39 -3.17
C VAL A 25 -16.23 4.92 -2.63
N LEU A 26 -16.96 5.80 -1.93
CA LEU A 26 -18.25 5.45 -1.34
C LEU A 26 -19.35 5.21 -2.38
N GLU A 27 -19.28 5.88 -3.54
CA GLU A 27 -20.17 5.58 -4.66
C GLU A 27 -20.01 4.12 -5.11
N VAL A 28 -18.77 3.63 -5.25
CA VAL A 28 -18.53 2.24 -5.64
C VAL A 28 -18.98 1.27 -4.53
N VAL A 29 -18.60 1.54 -3.28
CA VAL A 29 -18.97 0.70 -2.13
C VAL A 29 -20.48 0.54 -1.98
N ARG A 30 -21.26 1.60 -2.24
CA ARG A 30 -22.73 1.59 -2.10
C ARG A 30 -23.46 0.91 -3.26
N ASN A 31 -22.91 1.01 -4.46
CA ASN A 31 -23.64 0.65 -5.69
C ASN A 31 -23.20 -0.68 -6.30
N TYR A 32 -22.10 -1.27 -5.85
CA TYR A 32 -21.56 -2.50 -6.41
C TYR A 32 -21.28 -3.53 -5.32
N ASP A 33 -21.55 -4.80 -5.65
CA ASP A 33 -21.21 -5.92 -4.77
C ASP A 33 -19.72 -6.27 -4.90
N ILE A 34 -18.88 -5.49 -4.22
CA ILE A 34 -17.43 -5.67 -4.18
C ILE A 34 -16.98 -6.35 -2.88
N ASP A 35 -15.95 -7.18 -2.94
CA ASP A 35 -15.40 -7.86 -1.75
C ASP A 35 -14.41 -6.98 -0.96
N GLY A 36 -13.85 -5.97 -1.61
CA GLY A 36 -12.80 -5.12 -1.04
C GLY A 36 -12.55 -3.84 -1.81
N ILE A 37 -11.82 -2.91 -1.19
CA ILE A 37 -11.21 -1.76 -1.85
C ILE A 37 -9.68 -1.85 -1.74
N GLN A 38 -8.97 -1.35 -2.75
CA GLN A 38 -7.50 -1.28 -2.74
C GLN A 38 -7.01 0.13 -3.05
N GLY A 39 -6.16 0.68 -2.19
CA GLY A 39 -5.31 1.83 -2.53
C GLY A 39 -3.97 1.36 -3.11
N ASP A 40 -3.40 2.10 -4.07
CA ASP A 40 -2.08 1.81 -4.65
C ASP A 40 -1.00 2.78 -4.11
N ASP A 41 0.13 2.90 -4.81
CA ASP A 41 1.19 3.87 -4.50
C ASP A 41 0.79 5.34 -4.74
N ARG A 42 -0.49 5.61 -5.04
CA ARG A 42 -1.05 6.94 -5.28
C ARG A 42 -2.23 7.30 -4.37
N LEU A 43 -2.73 6.40 -3.52
CA LEU A 43 -3.89 6.65 -2.66
C LEU A 43 -3.76 6.06 -1.24
N PRO A 44 -3.82 6.89 -0.19
CA PRO A 44 -3.50 8.32 -0.21
C PRO A 44 -1.99 8.50 -0.45
N ALA A 45 -1.61 9.46 -1.28
CA ALA A 45 -0.22 9.78 -1.50
C ALA A 45 -0.04 11.23 -1.94
N LEU A 46 1.15 11.77 -1.69
CA LEU A 46 1.64 12.99 -2.33
C LEU A 46 3.16 12.90 -2.49
N PRO A 47 3.72 13.23 -3.65
CA PRO A 47 5.15 13.41 -3.82
C PRO A 47 5.75 14.25 -2.69
N SER A 48 6.87 13.83 -2.13
CA SER A 48 7.47 14.54 -0.99
C SER A 48 7.90 15.97 -1.29
N ASN A 49 8.07 16.35 -2.57
CA ASN A 49 8.27 17.74 -3.01
C ASN A 49 6.97 18.59 -3.09
N GLY A 50 5.80 18.02 -2.83
CA GLY A 50 4.51 18.72 -2.76
C GLY A 50 4.19 19.30 -1.36
N GLY A 51 2.99 19.88 -1.21
CA GLY A 51 2.51 20.39 0.10
C GLY A 51 2.99 21.79 0.46
N TYR A 52 3.54 22.54 -0.50
CA TYR A 52 3.98 23.94 -0.33
C TYR A 52 2.98 24.96 -0.90
N ASP A 53 1.77 24.52 -1.25
CA ASP A 53 0.68 25.43 -1.61
C ASP A 53 0.16 26.19 -0.38
N GLU A 54 -0.51 27.32 -0.63
CA GLU A 54 -0.97 28.24 0.41
C GLU A 54 -1.79 27.56 1.51
N TYR A 55 -2.73 26.67 1.14
CA TYR A 55 -3.56 25.97 2.11
C TYR A 55 -2.70 25.12 3.06
N THR A 56 -1.81 24.29 2.51
CA THR A 56 -0.99 23.37 3.31
C THR A 56 0.01 24.12 4.19
N VAL A 57 0.61 25.20 3.67
CA VAL A 57 1.52 26.07 4.44
C VAL A 57 0.79 26.71 5.61
N ASN A 58 -0.40 27.28 5.37
CA ASN A 58 -1.21 27.91 6.42
C ASN A 58 -1.63 26.89 7.48
N LEU A 59 -2.04 25.69 7.06
CA LEU A 59 -2.38 24.60 7.97
C LEU A 59 -1.18 24.22 8.85
N TYR A 60 0.00 24.01 8.26
CA TYR A 60 1.21 23.70 9.02
C TYR A 60 1.53 24.81 10.04
N GLN A 61 1.50 26.08 9.61
CA GLN A 61 1.77 27.21 10.49
C GLN A 61 0.79 27.26 11.67
N SER A 62 -0.50 26.98 11.43
CA SER A 62 -1.51 26.97 12.49
C SER A 62 -1.25 25.91 13.57
N GLU A 63 -0.66 24.77 13.19
CA GLU A 63 -0.36 23.65 14.09
C GLU A 63 1.04 23.73 14.73
N HIS A 64 1.89 24.65 14.26
CA HIS A 64 3.28 24.80 14.70
C HIS A 64 3.61 26.18 15.29
N GLY A 65 2.60 26.92 15.75
CA GLY A 65 2.78 28.23 16.38
C GLY A 65 3.32 29.30 15.42
N GLY A 66 2.86 29.29 14.17
CA GLY A 66 3.23 30.23 13.12
C GLY A 66 4.51 29.90 12.36
N ARG A 67 5.26 28.86 12.77
CA ARG A 67 6.50 28.42 12.09
C ARG A 67 6.19 27.93 10.68
N LYS A 68 6.94 28.43 9.70
CA LYS A 68 6.86 27.98 8.29
C LYS A 68 7.38 26.55 8.15
N PRO A 69 6.89 25.78 7.16
CA PRO A 69 7.44 24.46 6.87
C PRO A 69 8.91 24.55 6.45
N PRO A 70 9.72 23.53 6.73
CA PRO A 70 11.10 23.43 6.26
C PRO A 70 11.21 23.52 4.74
N VAL A 71 12.27 24.18 4.24
CA VAL A 71 12.55 24.26 2.79
C VAL A 71 13.00 22.92 2.23
N HIS A 72 13.69 22.11 3.05
CA HIS A 72 14.06 20.76 2.65
C HIS A 72 12.82 19.86 2.69
N TYR A 73 12.36 19.43 1.52
CA TYR A 73 11.11 18.68 1.38
C TYR A 73 11.14 17.25 1.93
N LYS A 74 12.33 16.73 2.25
CA LYS A 74 12.53 15.48 3.00
C LYS A 74 12.96 15.70 4.45
N ASP A 75 12.77 16.91 4.97
CA ASP A 75 12.93 17.15 6.40
C ASP A 75 12.02 16.18 7.18
N TYR A 76 12.57 15.55 8.21
CA TYR A 76 11.91 14.46 8.93
C TYR A 76 10.56 14.91 9.50
N GLU A 77 10.52 16.03 10.23
CA GLU A 77 9.29 16.55 10.86
C GLU A 77 8.25 16.91 9.80
N TRP A 78 8.69 17.45 8.67
CA TRP A 78 7.81 17.81 7.56
C TRP A 78 7.23 16.60 6.82
N VAL A 79 8.03 15.54 6.65
CA VAL A 79 7.55 14.27 6.10
C VAL A 79 6.56 13.62 7.07
N LYS A 80 6.93 13.46 8.35
CA LYS A 80 6.07 12.85 9.38
C LYS A 80 4.76 13.60 9.56
N TRP A 81 4.78 14.93 9.57
CA TRP A 81 3.55 15.70 9.70
C TRP A 81 2.61 15.44 8.52
N ARG A 82 3.11 15.47 7.29
CA ARG A 82 2.29 15.23 6.09
C ARG A 82 1.83 13.78 5.96
N SER A 83 2.70 12.79 6.23
CA SER A 83 2.29 11.38 6.22
C SER A 83 1.20 11.14 7.27
N GLY A 84 1.32 11.72 8.47
CA GLY A 84 0.27 11.68 9.49
C GLY A 84 -1.07 12.31 9.06
N LYS A 85 -1.05 13.39 8.27
CA LYS A 85 -2.28 13.95 7.65
C LYS A 85 -2.92 12.98 6.66
N LEU A 86 -2.12 12.28 5.85
CA LEU A 86 -2.62 11.27 4.93
C LEU A 86 -3.16 10.05 5.67
N SER A 87 -2.51 9.60 6.74
CA SER A 87 -3.00 8.52 7.62
C SER A 87 -4.33 8.91 8.28
N SER A 88 -4.47 10.16 8.70
CA SER A 88 -5.74 10.68 9.26
C SER A 88 -6.87 10.68 8.23
N PHE A 89 -6.58 11.07 6.99
CA PHE A 89 -7.56 10.97 5.90
C PHE A 89 -7.93 9.51 5.62
N LEU A 90 -6.95 8.60 5.56
CA LEU A 90 -7.21 7.17 5.37
C LEU A 90 -8.11 6.61 6.48
N ALA A 91 -7.85 6.97 7.74
CA ALA A 91 -8.67 6.56 8.87
C ALA A 91 -10.13 7.02 8.72
N GLY A 92 -10.35 8.27 8.29
CA GLY A 92 -11.68 8.79 7.99
C GLY A 92 -12.36 8.03 6.84
N LEU A 93 -11.65 7.77 5.75
CA LEU A 93 -12.16 7.02 4.61
C LEU A 93 -12.56 5.59 5.01
N VAL A 94 -11.67 4.86 5.68
CA VAL A 94 -11.91 3.49 6.16
C VAL A 94 -13.10 3.46 7.11
N GLY A 95 -13.23 4.44 7.99
CA GLY A 95 -14.37 4.59 8.89
C GLY A 95 -15.70 4.69 8.14
N GLU A 96 -15.77 5.53 7.10
CA GLU A 96 -16.99 5.67 6.28
C GLU A 96 -17.26 4.41 5.44
N VAL A 97 -16.23 3.80 4.85
CA VAL A 97 -16.37 2.55 4.09
C VAL A 97 -16.92 1.42 4.96
N ARG A 98 -16.40 1.26 6.18
CA ARG A 98 -16.86 0.22 7.12
C ARG A 98 -18.25 0.51 7.71
N LYS A 99 -18.70 1.77 7.74
CA LYS A 99 -20.09 2.12 8.06
C LYS A 99 -21.05 1.64 6.98
N GLU A 100 -20.68 1.78 5.70
CA GLU A 100 -21.50 1.35 4.56
C GLU A 100 -21.49 -0.17 4.37
N LYS A 101 -20.31 -0.80 4.42
CA LYS A 101 -20.15 -2.25 4.25
C LYS A 101 -19.27 -2.84 5.37
N PRO A 102 -19.84 -3.21 6.52
CA PRO A 102 -19.11 -3.89 7.58
C PRO A 102 -18.48 -5.18 7.05
N GLY A 103 -17.20 -5.40 7.35
CA GLY A 103 -16.50 -6.61 6.92
C GLY A 103 -15.83 -6.55 5.54
N ILE A 104 -15.98 -5.45 4.79
CA ILE A 104 -15.26 -5.25 3.53
C ILE A 104 -13.74 -5.25 3.75
N ILE A 105 -12.99 -5.92 2.87
CA ILE A 105 -11.53 -5.95 2.95
C ILE A 105 -10.95 -4.60 2.49
N ILE A 106 -10.07 -4.03 3.30
CA ILE A 106 -9.25 -2.87 2.93
C ILE A 106 -7.82 -3.34 2.63
N SER A 107 -7.38 -3.22 1.37
CA SER A 107 -5.99 -3.50 0.99
C SER A 107 -5.24 -2.24 0.56
N MET A 108 -3.92 -2.25 0.74
CA MET A 108 -3.03 -1.17 0.28
C MET A 108 -1.81 -1.75 -0.40
N ALA A 109 -1.45 -1.20 -1.57
CA ALA A 109 -0.29 -1.64 -2.35
C ALA A 109 0.77 -0.52 -2.51
N PRO A 110 1.35 -0.02 -1.41
CA PRO A 110 2.34 1.05 -1.46
C PRO A 110 3.69 0.52 -1.98
N SER A 111 4.62 1.44 -2.24
CA SER A 111 6.03 1.05 -2.33
C SER A 111 6.58 0.55 -0.99
N ILE A 112 7.78 -0.02 -1.00
CA ILE A 112 8.49 -0.47 0.22
C ILE A 112 8.77 0.67 1.20
N TYR A 113 8.79 0.40 2.50
CA TYR A 113 9.17 1.37 3.54
C TYR A 113 10.71 1.36 3.77
N PRO A 114 11.37 2.49 4.05
CA PRO A 114 10.83 3.85 4.22
C PRO A 114 10.63 4.64 2.93
N TRP A 115 10.94 4.06 1.76
CA TRP A 115 10.87 4.78 0.49
C TRP A 115 9.47 5.35 0.20
N SER A 116 8.41 4.61 0.52
CA SER A 116 7.02 5.02 0.37
C SER A 116 6.70 6.30 1.13
N GLU A 117 7.17 6.42 2.37
CA GLU A 117 6.97 7.60 3.20
C GLU A 117 7.83 8.77 2.68
N GLU A 118 9.13 8.53 2.47
CA GLU A 118 10.09 9.56 2.08
C GLU A 118 9.82 10.18 0.70
N ASN A 119 9.12 9.46 -0.19
CA ASN A 119 8.90 9.89 -1.57
C ASN A 119 7.44 10.17 -1.90
N TYR A 120 6.50 9.56 -1.18
CA TYR A 120 5.06 9.64 -1.44
C TYR A 120 4.19 9.80 -0.18
N LEU A 121 4.80 9.98 1.00
CA LEU A 121 4.13 10.22 2.27
C LEU A 121 3.22 9.06 2.71
N GLN A 122 3.51 7.85 2.23
CA GLN A 122 2.81 6.63 2.59
C GLN A 122 3.54 5.88 3.72
N ASP A 123 3.07 6.08 4.95
CA ASP A 123 3.54 5.40 6.16
C ASP A 123 2.70 4.14 6.42
N TRP A 124 2.90 3.11 5.62
CA TRP A 124 2.10 1.89 5.73
C TRP A 124 2.33 1.07 7.01
N PRO A 125 3.51 1.08 7.67
CA PRO A 125 3.63 0.48 8.99
C PRO A 125 2.66 1.12 9.98
N GLU A 126 2.56 2.46 10.01
CA GLU A 126 1.59 3.17 10.86
C GLU A 126 0.15 2.79 10.50
N TRP A 127 -0.17 2.59 9.21
CA TRP A 127 -1.53 2.17 8.81
C TRP A 127 -1.90 0.78 9.34
N MET A 128 -0.92 -0.13 9.43
CA MET A 128 -1.10 -1.44 10.06
C MET A 128 -1.31 -1.29 11.57
N ASP A 129 -0.47 -0.51 12.24
CA ASP A 129 -0.56 -0.26 13.70
C ASP A 129 -1.89 0.39 14.10
N MET A 130 -2.42 1.27 13.24
CA MET A 130 -3.73 1.91 13.40
C MET A 130 -4.92 0.97 13.08
N GLY A 131 -4.68 -0.23 12.55
CA GLY A 131 -5.73 -1.18 12.14
C GLY A 131 -6.58 -0.72 10.95
N LEU A 132 -6.00 0.11 10.07
CA LEU A 132 -6.68 0.67 8.89
C LEU A 132 -6.68 -0.29 7.69
N VAL A 133 -5.70 -1.20 7.65
CA VAL A 133 -5.42 -2.06 6.49
C VAL A 133 -5.54 -3.51 6.91
N ASP A 134 -6.35 -4.27 6.17
CA ASP A 134 -6.56 -5.70 6.39
C ASP A 134 -5.52 -6.53 5.60
N LEU A 135 -5.08 -6.02 4.44
CA LEU A 135 -4.06 -6.63 3.60
C LEU A 135 -3.03 -5.59 3.11
N ILE A 136 -1.78 -5.75 3.49
CA ILE A 136 -0.67 -4.89 3.04
C ILE A 136 0.12 -5.58 1.94
N ILE A 137 0.28 -4.88 0.81
CA ILE A 137 0.85 -5.39 -0.43
C ILE A 137 2.04 -4.51 -0.88
N PRO A 138 3.13 -4.40 -0.10
CA PRO A 138 4.29 -3.61 -0.52
C PRO A 138 4.82 -4.12 -1.85
N GLN A 139 5.14 -3.19 -2.76
CA GLN A 139 5.66 -3.49 -4.10
C GLN A 139 7.13 -3.95 -4.01
N VAL A 140 7.35 -5.23 -3.68
CA VAL A 140 8.69 -5.87 -3.62
C VAL A 140 9.16 -6.24 -5.03
N TYR A 141 9.18 -5.25 -5.92
CA TYR A 141 9.57 -5.40 -7.31
C TYR A 141 11.10 -5.49 -7.40
N ARG A 142 11.61 -6.72 -7.42
CA ARG A 142 13.03 -7.06 -7.49
C ARG A 142 13.31 -7.94 -8.69
N TYR A 143 14.55 -7.88 -9.15
CA TYR A 143 15.02 -8.55 -10.37
C TYR A 143 15.94 -9.74 -10.06
N ASP A 144 16.19 -10.00 -8.78
CA ASP A 144 17.02 -11.09 -8.26
C ASP A 144 16.48 -11.57 -6.91
N LEU A 145 16.77 -12.84 -6.59
CA LEU A 145 16.27 -13.50 -5.38
C LEU A 145 16.84 -12.87 -4.11
N ASP A 146 18.15 -12.61 -4.05
CA ASP A 146 18.77 -12.08 -2.85
C ASP A 146 18.20 -10.71 -2.44
N ALA A 147 17.92 -9.83 -3.40
CA ALA A 147 17.31 -8.53 -3.15
C ALA A 147 15.85 -8.64 -2.70
N TYR A 148 15.12 -9.64 -3.20
CA TYR A 148 13.77 -9.94 -2.73
C TYR A 148 13.79 -10.44 -1.29
N GLN A 149 14.66 -11.41 -0.99
CA GLN A 149 14.84 -11.97 0.35
C GLN A 149 15.17 -10.90 1.38
N ARG A 150 16.19 -10.06 1.10
CA ARG A 150 16.57 -8.95 1.99
C ARG A 150 15.42 -7.99 2.27
N GLU A 151 14.57 -7.73 1.29
CA GLU A 151 13.44 -6.82 1.45
C GLU A 151 12.32 -7.45 2.29
N VAL A 152 11.97 -8.70 2.02
CA VAL A 152 10.98 -9.45 2.80
C VAL A 152 11.45 -9.64 4.24
N ASP A 153 12.71 -10.03 4.47
CA ASP A 153 13.30 -10.14 5.81
C ASP A 153 13.21 -8.81 6.56
N LYS A 154 13.55 -7.69 5.90
CA LYS A 154 13.46 -6.36 6.51
C LYS A 154 12.02 -6.04 6.91
N ILE A 155 11.04 -6.33 6.06
CA ILE A 155 9.62 -6.11 6.36
C ILE A 155 9.22 -6.93 7.60
N LEU A 156 9.44 -8.25 7.57
CA LEU A 156 9.04 -9.17 8.63
C LEU A 156 9.73 -8.92 9.97
N THR A 157 10.96 -8.41 9.96
CA THR A 157 11.75 -8.25 11.19
C THR A 157 11.73 -6.84 11.76
N ARG A 158 11.36 -5.82 10.97
CA ARG A 158 11.50 -4.40 11.40
C ARG A 158 10.30 -3.51 11.13
N GLN A 159 9.36 -3.92 10.27
CA GLN A 159 8.32 -3.01 9.77
C GLN A 159 6.90 -3.54 9.99
N LEU A 160 6.77 -4.84 10.25
CA LEU A 160 5.49 -5.50 10.49
C LEU A 160 5.53 -6.21 11.83
N HIS A 161 4.47 -6.09 12.62
CA HIS A 161 4.37 -6.87 13.84
C HIS A 161 4.21 -8.37 13.53
N PRO A 162 4.78 -9.28 14.34
CA PRO A 162 4.68 -10.72 14.09
C PRO A 162 3.23 -11.25 13.97
N HIS A 163 2.28 -10.63 14.67
CA HIS A 163 0.86 -11.01 14.62
C HIS A 163 0.15 -10.53 13.33
N ASP A 164 0.72 -9.58 12.59
CA ASP A 164 0.18 -9.10 11.31
C ASP A 164 0.77 -9.83 10.10
N LYS A 165 1.64 -10.83 10.31
CA LYS A 165 2.27 -11.59 9.22
C LYS A 165 1.24 -12.19 8.24
N GLY A 166 0.08 -12.60 8.71
CA GLY A 166 -1.01 -13.10 7.87
C GLY A 166 -1.70 -12.06 6.98
N ARG A 167 -1.41 -10.78 7.21
CA ARG A 167 -1.93 -9.64 6.44
C ARG A 167 -0.95 -9.16 5.39
N PHE A 168 0.26 -9.73 5.33
CA PHE A 168 1.31 -9.33 4.40
C PHE A 168 1.34 -10.21 3.15
N PHE A 169 1.22 -9.57 1.99
CA PHE A 169 1.21 -10.21 0.67
C PHE A 169 2.18 -9.46 -0.25
N PRO A 170 3.43 -9.90 -0.43
CA PRO A 170 4.40 -9.20 -1.27
C PRO A 170 3.88 -8.98 -2.70
N GLY A 171 4.02 -7.76 -3.21
CA GLY A 171 3.84 -7.47 -4.62
C GLY A 171 5.02 -7.99 -5.44
N VAL A 172 4.76 -8.84 -6.44
CA VAL A 172 5.75 -9.45 -7.33
C VAL A 172 5.58 -8.91 -8.76
N LEU A 173 6.66 -8.40 -9.33
CA LEU A 173 6.64 -7.85 -10.69
C LEU A 173 6.73 -8.96 -11.74
N LEU A 174 5.66 -9.17 -12.51
CA LEU A 174 5.63 -9.99 -13.70
C LEU A 174 6.02 -9.24 -14.97
N GLN A 175 5.69 -7.96 -15.10
CA GLN A 175 5.97 -7.20 -16.32
C GLN A 175 6.11 -5.70 -16.08
N VAL A 176 7.16 -5.12 -16.66
CA VAL A 176 7.30 -3.67 -16.87
C VAL A 176 8.07 -3.44 -18.15
N ASN A 177 7.54 -2.64 -19.08
CA ASN A 177 8.11 -2.49 -20.41
C ASN A 177 8.39 -3.87 -21.04
N ASP A 178 9.63 -4.11 -21.48
CA ASP A 178 10.07 -5.38 -22.08
C ASP A 178 10.54 -6.43 -21.08
N TYR A 179 10.55 -6.12 -19.77
CA TYR A 179 11.01 -7.05 -18.76
C TYR A 179 9.92 -8.03 -18.33
N ASN A 180 10.30 -9.31 -18.18
CA ASN A 180 9.60 -10.34 -17.44
C ASN A 180 10.61 -11.20 -16.65
N PRO A 181 10.29 -11.67 -15.43
CA PRO A 181 11.16 -12.58 -14.67
C PRO A 181 11.22 -13.97 -15.34
N SER A 182 12.20 -14.80 -14.99
CA SER A 182 12.15 -16.22 -15.34
C SER A 182 11.16 -16.97 -14.43
N GLU A 183 10.65 -18.12 -14.89
CA GLU A 183 9.84 -19.01 -14.03
C GLU A 183 10.64 -19.47 -12.78
N GLU A 184 11.94 -19.70 -12.93
CA GLU A 184 12.84 -20.02 -11.81
C GLU A 184 12.88 -18.89 -10.77
N LEU A 185 12.94 -17.64 -11.22
CA LEU A 185 12.96 -16.49 -10.32
C LEU A 185 11.60 -16.33 -9.60
N LEU A 186 10.49 -16.52 -10.32
CA LEU A 186 9.15 -16.51 -9.73
C LEU A 186 8.99 -17.60 -8.66
N GLU A 187 9.41 -18.84 -8.97
CA GLU A 187 9.37 -19.92 -8.01
C GLU A 187 10.26 -19.64 -6.80
N GLY A 188 11.43 -19.03 -7.01
CA GLY A 188 12.31 -18.57 -5.93
C GLY A 188 11.60 -17.61 -4.97
N PHE A 189 10.89 -16.61 -5.49
CA PHE A 189 10.12 -15.66 -4.67
C PHE A 189 9.00 -16.37 -3.89
N ILE A 190 8.22 -17.21 -4.56
CA ILE A 190 7.07 -17.91 -3.95
C ILE A 190 7.54 -18.92 -2.91
N ALA A 191 8.57 -19.71 -3.20
CA ALA A 191 9.15 -20.67 -2.26
C ALA A 191 9.67 -19.95 -1.01
N TYR A 192 10.34 -18.81 -1.18
CA TYR A 192 10.81 -18.02 -0.07
C TYR A 192 9.67 -17.45 0.78
N ASN A 193 8.59 -16.97 0.16
CA ASN A 193 7.38 -16.55 0.88
C ASN A 193 6.82 -17.69 1.74
N ARG A 194 6.67 -18.89 1.16
CA ARG A 194 6.14 -20.05 1.88
C ARG A 194 7.07 -20.49 3.02
N GLN A 195 8.38 -20.46 2.83
CA GLN A 195 9.36 -20.76 3.89
C GLN A 195 9.22 -19.83 5.11
N HIS A 196 8.78 -18.59 4.90
CA HIS A 196 8.58 -17.61 5.97
C HIS A 196 7.13 -17.56 6.50
N GLY A 197 6.28 -18.48 6.04
CA GLY A 197 4.87 -18.54 6.44
C GLY A 197 4.05 -17.37 5.92
N ILE A 198 4.43 -16.78 4.78
CA ILE A 198 3.65 -15.75 4.09
C ILE A 198 2.54 -16.44 3.28
N PRO A 199 1.26 -16.06 3.49
CA PRO A 199 0.11 -16.78 2.94
C PRO A 199 -0.06 -16.64 1.43
N GLY A 200 0.48 -15.59 0.82
CA GLY A 200 0.35 -15.37 -0.62
C GLY A 200 1.13 -14.15 -1.13
N GLU A 201 0.91 -13.82 -2.39
CA GLU A 201 1.57 -12.73 -3.11
C GLU A 201 0.62 -12.14 -4.15
N VAL A 202 0.89 -10.91 -4.58
CA VAL A 202 0.11 -10.22 -5.62
C VAL A 202 0.99 -9.94 -6.83
N PHE A 203 0.55 -10.35 -8.01
CA PHE A 203 1.34 -10.22 -9.23
C PHE A 203 0.99 -8.95 -10.01
N PHE A 204 2.01 -8.14 -10.32
CA PHE A 204 1.87 -6.92 -11.13
C PHE A 204 2.67 -7.00 -12.44
N PHE A 205 2.12 -6.83 -13.63
CA PHE A 205 0.72 -6.57 -13.95
C PHE A 205 0.12 -7.68 -14.81
N PHE A 206 -1.20 -7.69 -14.90
CA PHE A 206 -2.04 -8.71 -15.54
C PHE A 206 -1.52 -9.23 -16.90
N GLU A 207 -0.86 -8.41 -17.74
CA GLU A 207 -0.31 -8.89 -19.01
C GLU A 207 0.76 -9.97 -18.85
N GLY A 208 1.54 -9.91 -17.77
CA GLY A 208 2.54 -10.91 -17.45
C GLY A 208 1.91 -12.29 -17.24
N ILE A 209 0.68 -12.38 -16.73
CA ILE A 209 -0.01 -13.66 -16.49
C ILE A 209 -0.12 -14.47 -17.79
N ARG A 210 -0.40 -13.81 -18.92
CA ARG A 210 -0.51 -14.47 -20.23
C ARG A 210 0.80 -15.09 -20.71
N LYS A 211 1.94 -14.54 -20.28
CA LYS A 211 3.27 -15.06 -20.64
C LYS A 211 3.65 -16.28 -19.81
N PHE A 212 3.01 -16.48 -18.65
CA PHE A 212 3.27 -17.58 -17.70
C PHE A 212 2.01 -18.45 -17.49
N GLU A 213 1.16 -18.59 -18.52
CA GLU A 213 -0.14 -19.25 -18.37
C GLU A 213 -0.02 -20.69 -17.83
N ALA A 214 0.91 -21.48 -18.38
CA ALA A 214 1.13 -22.86 -17.94
C ALA A 214 1.63 -22.91 -16.48
N TYR A 215 2.57 -22.04 -16.13
CA TYR A 215 3.09 -21.91 -14.77
C TYR A 215 1.98 -21.62 -13.75
N PHE A 216 1.15 -20.60 -14.02
CA PHE A 216 0.06 -20.23 -13.10
C PHE A 216 -1.01 -21.31 -13.00
N LYS A 217 -1.36 -21.98 -14.11
CA LYS A 217 -2.33 -23.09 -14.09
C LYS A 217 -1.86 -24.26 -13.25
N GLU A 218 -0.56 -24.57 -13.25
CA GLU A 218 -0.02 -25.64 -12.42
C GLU A 218 0.10 -25.20 -10.95
N ARG A 219 0.71 -24.03 -10.72
CA ARG A 219 1.04 -23.55 -9.36
C ARG A 219 -0.18 -23.16 -8.53
N TYR A 220 -1.21 -22.63 -9.17
CA TYR A 220 -2.46 -22.15 -8.55
C TYR A 220 -3.69 -22.83 -9.17
N LYS A 221 -3.60 -24.16 -9.39
CA LYS A 221 -4.72 -24.97 -9.88
C LYS A 221 -5.94 -24.95 -8.96
N ASP A 222 -5.70 -24.83 -7.65
CA ASP A 222 -6.73 -24.77 -6.63
C ASP A 222 -7.10 -23.32 -6.38
N ARG A 223 -8.39 -23.00 -6.51
CA ARG A 223 -8.91 -21.67 -6.22
C ARG A 223 -9.06 -21.52 -4.70
N PRO A 224 -8.29 -20.64 -4.03
CA PRO A 224 -8.51 -20.37 -2.62
C PRO A 224 -9.85 -19.64 -2.41
N PRO A 225 -10.51 -19.81 -1.26
CA PRO A 225 -11.62 -18.94 -0.87
C PRO A 225 -11.12 -17.49 -0.71
N PHE A 226 -12.02 -16.53 -0.91
CA PHE A 226 -11.72 -15.14 -0.57
C PHE A 226 -11.61 -15.02 0.96
N PRO A 227 -10.56 -14.35 1.51
CA PRO A 227 -10.33 -14.33 2.93
C PRO A 227 -11.39 -13.50 3.68
N SER A 228 -11.79 -13.99 4.84
CA SER A 228 -12.56 -13.23 5.83
C SER A 228 -11.64 -12.44 6.77
N LEU A 229 -12.17 -11.39 7.40
CA LEU A 229 -11.44 -10.64 8.43
C LEU A 229 -11.01 -11.52 9.62
N GLU A 230 -11.81 -12.53 9.95
CA GLU A 230 -11.50 -13.49 11.02
C GLU A 230 -10.29 -14.35 10.65
N GLU A 231 -10.23 -14.87 9.43
CA GLU A 231 -9.09 -15.66 8.95
C GLU A 231 -7.81 -14.83 8.91
N LEU A 232 -7.89 -13.57 8.45
CA LEU A 232 -6.74 -12.66 8.44
C LEU A 232 -6.24 -12.32 9.84
N ALA A 233 -7.14 -12.21 10.83
CA ALA A 233 -6.78 -11.97 12.23
C ALA A 233 -6.27 -13.24 12.94
N ALA A 234 -6.76 -14.42 12.56
CA ALA A 234 -6.40 -15.69 13.19
C ALA A 234 -5.10 -16.30 12.64
N PHE A 235 -4.54 -15.75 11.56
CA PHE A 235 -3.37 -16.31 10.91
C PHE A 235 -2.11 -16.12 11.78
N ASN A 236 -1.81 -17.15 12.59
CA ASN A 236 -0.64 -17.19 13.47
C ASN A 236 0.61 -17.79 12.81
N GLY A 237 0.62 -17.97 11.49
CA GLY A 237 1.79 -18.46 10.75
C GLY A 237 2.33 -19.82 11.20
N GLN A 238 1.47 -20.67 11.78
CA GLN A 238 1.76 -22.07 12.08
C GLN A 238 0.84 -22.94 11.22
N ASN A 239 1.37 -23.41 10.10
CA ASN A 239 1.01 -24.66 9.43
C ASN A 239 2.30 -25.24 8.85
#